data_AF-A0A0J6YLV4-F1
#
_entry.id   AF-A0A0J6YLV4-F1
#
_cell.length_a   1.000
_cell.length_b   1.000
_cell.length_c   1.000
_cell.angle_alpha   90.00
_cell.angle_beta   90.00
_cell.angle_gamma   90.00
#
_symmetry.space_group_name_H-M   'P 1'
#
loop_
_entity.id
_entity.type
_entity.pdbx_description
1 polymer ?
#
loop_
_entity_poly.entity_id
_entity_poly.type
_entity_poly.pdbx_seq_one_letter_code
_entity_poly.pdbx_strand_id
1 'polypeptide(L)'
;MAHSEYTATTAYTRKFHWPEIQLNIWILIVLTGSATCLGIFSWFMVVQAQMELVAPWVFPFMVAISALAIIFIGLILVLAFQAKLIPEIIILGSFVNFVLWLTGLIGTSIQLYGSIANVNSNCQNYVEAMEFRGASINTLAWLTQINICNCWKAAFSFQLVNTVFFIWMLFMALQVRRGES
;
A
#
# COMPACT_ATOMS: atom_id res chain seq x y z
N MET A 1 23.35 -25.62 57.19
CA MET A 1 22.25 -24.72 56.78
C MET A 1 22.57 -24.23 55.39
N ALA A 2 21.71 -24.52 54.42
CA ALA A 2 21.93 -24.25 53.00
C ALA A 2 21.77 -22.74 52.70
N HIS A 3 22.74 -22.14 52.02
CA HIS A 3 22.62 -20.81 51.44
C HIS A 3 21.81 -20.91 50.15
N SER A 4 20.65 -20.24 50.12
CA SER A 4 19.83 -20.09 48.93
C SER A 4 20.47 -19.03 48.03
N GLU A 5 21.11 -19.45 46.94
CA GLU A 5 21.52 -18.57 45.85
C GLU A 5 20.28 -18.09 45.11
N TYR A 6 19.88 -16.84 45.36
CA TYR A 6 18.92 -16.15 44.51
C TYR A 6 19.62 -15.85 43.19
N THR A 7 19.40 -16.68 42.18
CA THR A 7 19.82 -16.40 40.80
C THR A 7 18.96 -15.23 40.31
N ALA A 8 19.49 -14.01 40.44
CA ALA A 8 18.91 -12.84 39.79
C ALA A 8 19.01 -13.07 38.27
N THR A 9 17.94 -13.54 37.64
CA THR A 9 17.81 -13.54 36.18
C THR A 9 17.81 -12.09 35.75
N THR A 10 18.98 -11.58 35.35
CA THR A 10 19.11 -10.32 34.63
C THR A 10 18.28 -10.45 33.36
N ALA A 11 17.09 -9.83 33.34
CA ALA A 11 16.27 -9.74 32.15
C ALA A 11 17.07 -8.94 31.11
N TYR A 12 17.78 -9.64 30.23
CA TYR A 12 18.53 -9.00 29.16
C TYR A 12 17.52 -8.44 28.17
N THR A 13 17.27 -7.13 28.21
CA THR A 13 16.45 -6.45 27.20
C THR A 13 17.14 -6.61 25.85
N ARG A 14 16.69 -7.58 25.04
CA ARG A 14 17.22 -7.82 23.70
C ARG A 14 16.94 -6.58 22.86
N LYS A 15 17.99 -5.85 22.48
CA LYS A 15 17.90 -4.78 21.49
C LYS A 15 17.86 -5.43 20.10
N PHE A 16 16.79 -5.20 19.37
CA PHE A 16 16.66 -5.65 17.98
C PHE A 16 17.46 -4.70 17.08
N HIS A 17 18.44 -5.24 16.35
CA HIS A 17 19.17 -4.49 15.35
C HIS A 17 18.43 -4.57 14.02
N TRP A 18 18.01 -3.43 13.48
CA TRP A 18 17.27 -3.34 12.23
C TRP A 18 18.19 -2.82 11.12
N PRO A 19 18.09 -3.36 9.89
CA PRO A 19 18.86 -2.87 8.76
C PRO A 19 18.31 -1.50 8.31
N GLU A 20 18.95 -0.41 8.75
CA GLU A 20 18.46 0.97 8.58
C GLU A 20 18.17 1.33 7.12
N ILE A 21 19.07 0.96 6.20
CA ILE A 21 18.90 1.25 4.76
C ILE A 21 17.69 0.51 4.19
N GLN A 22 17.56 -0.79 4.49
CA GLN A 22 16.45 -1.59 3.96
C GLN A 22 15.11 -1.10 4.52
N LEU A 23 15.08 -0.77 5.82
CA LEU A 23 13.88 -0.23 6.48
C LEU A 23 13.47 1.11 5.87
N ASN A 24 14.42 2.02 5.62
CA ASN A 24 14.11 3.33 5.03
C ASN A 24 13.61 3.21 3.59
N ILE A 25 14.22 2.35 2.76
CA ILE A 25 13.75 2.06 1.41
C ILE A 25 12.32 1.52 1.45
N TRP A 26 12.07 0.58 2.37
CA TRP A 26 10.75 0.01 2.55
C TRP A 26 9.71 1.08 2.93
N ILE A 27 10.02 1.92 3.92
CA ILE A 27 9.13 3.00 4.38
C ILE A 27 8.78 3.93 3.22
N LEU A 28 9.77 4.40 2.46
CA LEU A 28 9.56 5.34 1.35
C LEU A 28 8.65 4.73 0.28
N ILE A 29 8.93 3.50 -0.15
CA ILE A 29 8.18 2.85 -1.23
C ILE A 29 6.73 2.57 -0.80
N VAL A 30 6.53 1.99 0.39
CA VAL A 30 5.18 1.68 0.87
C VAL A 30 4.40 2.96 1.16
N LEU A 31 5.04 4.01 1.68
CA LEU A 31 4.40 5.30 1.93
C LEU A 31 3.95 5.96 0.62
N THR A 32 4.83 6.02 -0.38
CA THR A 32 4.48 6.58 -1.70
C THR A 32 3.36 5.77 -2.34
N GLY A 33 3.46 4.45 -2.37
CA GLY A 33 2.41 3.59 -2.93
C GLY A 33 1.06 3.76 -2.21
N SER A 34 1.08 3.89 -0.87
CA SER A 34 -0.13 4.10 -0.06
C SER A 34 -0.74 5.47 -0.29
N ALA A 35 0.06 6.54 -0.29
CA ALA A 35 -0.42 7.89 -0.54
C ALA A 35 -1.00 8.03 -1.97
N THR A 36 -0.32 7.46 -2.97
CA THR A 36 -0.80 7.46 -4.36
C THR A 36 -2.10 6.69 -4.51
N CYS A 37 -2.22 5.48 -3.94
CA CYS A 37 -3.47 4.72 -3.99
C CYS A 37 -4.61 5.43 -3.26
N LEU A 38 -4.34 6.00 -2.07
CA LEU A 38 -5.32 6.78 -1.32
C LEU A 38 -5.87 7.94 -2.17
N GLY A 39 -4.98 8.70 -2.81
CA GLY A 39 -5.36 9.83 -3.66
C GLY A 39 -6.19 9.40 -4.87
N ILE A 40 -5.74 8.38 -5.60
CA ILE A 40 -6.43 7.91 -6.81
C ILE A 40 -7.83 7.38 -6.48
N PHE A 41 -7.96 6.49 -5.49
CA PHE A 41 -9.26 5.89 -5.17
C PHE A 41 -10.22 6.89 -4.52
N SER A 42 -9.72 7.85 -3.74
CA SER A 42 -10.52 8.97 -3.23
C SER A 42 -11.07 9.82 -4.37
N TRP A 43 -10.23 10.16 -5.35
CA TRP A 43 -10.66 10.92 -6.51
C TRP A 43 -11.68 10.15 -7.35
N PHE A 44 -11.48 8.84 -7.57
CA PHE A 44 -12.48 8.01 -8.25
C PHE A 44 -13.84 7.99 -7.55
N MET A 45 -13.87 7.98 -6.21
CA MET A 45 -15.15 8.09 -5.49
C MET A 45 -15.86 9.42 -5.76
N VAL A 46 -15.12 10.53 -5.79
CA VAL A 46 -15.69 11.84 -6.14
C VAL A 46 -16.24 11.82 -7.56
N VAL A 47 -15.49 11.27 -8.51
CA VAL A 47 -15.93 11.14 -9.91
C VAL A 47 -17.21 10.32 -10.02
N GLN A 48 -17.30 9.18 -9.33
CA GLN A 48 -18.53 8.36 -9.32
C GLN A 48 -19.71 9.11 -8.72
N ALA A 49 -19.50 9.84 -7.62
CA ALA A 49 -20.55 10.63 -6.97
C ALA A 49 -21.06 11.76 -7.88
N GLN A 50 -20.19 12.44 -8.61
CA GLN A 50 -20.59 13.49 -9.57
C GLN A 50 -21.36 12.94 -10.78
N MET A 51 -21.13 11.67 -11.13
CA MET A 51 -21.87 11.00 -12.20
C MET A 51 -23.14 10.28 -11.70
N GLU A 52 -23.47 10.41 -10.41
CA GLU A 52 -24.60 9.71 -9.76
C GLU A 52 -24.54 8.18 -9.95
N LEU A 53 -23.33 7.63 -10.02
CA LEU A 53 -23.07 6.20 -10.18
C LEU A 53 -22.66 5.57 -8.85
N VAL A 54 -23.04 4.30 -8.68
CA VAL A 54 -22.63 3.52 -7.50
C VAL A 54 -21.15 3.19 -7.62
N ALA A 55 -20.36 3.64 -6.65
CA ALA A 55 -18.94 3.34 -6.58
C ALA A 55 -18.72 1.83 -6.37
N PRO A 56 -17.86 1.18 -7.17
CA PRO A 56 -17.46 -0.21 -6.93
C PRO A 56 -16.86 -0.37 -5.53
N TRP A 57 -17.12 -1.51 -4.89
CA TRP A 57 -16.64 -1.80 -3.52
C TRP A 57 -15.13 -1.62 -3.33
N VAL A 58 -14.35 -1.83 -4.41
CA VAL A 58 -12.88 -1.73 -4.36
C VAL A 58 -12.41 -0.31 -4.08
N PHE A 59 -13.20 0.73 -4.40
CA PHE A 59 -12.81 2.12 -4.17
C PHE A 59 -12.77 2.48 -2.68
N PRO A 60 -13.88 2.41 -1.92
CA PRO A 60 -13.85 2.71 -0.49
C PRO A 60 -12.95 1.72 0.28
N PHE A 61 -12.86 0.46 -0.18
CA PHE A 61 -11.95 -0.53 0.37
C PHE A 61 -10.50 -0.09 0.27
N MET A 62 -10.05 0.33 -0.92
CA MET A 62 -8.68 0.79 -1.12
C MET A 62 -8.36 2.10 -0.40
N VAL A 63 -9.34 3.00 -0.26
CA VAL A 63 -9.17 4.21 0.57
C VAL A 63 -8.88 3.82 2.02
N ALA A 64 -9.70 2.93 2.59
CA ALA A 64 -9.52 2.48 3.98
C ALA A 64 -8.18 1.77 4.21
N ILE A 65 -7.78 0.89 3.29
CA ILE A 65 -6.53 0.12 3.40
C ILE A 65 -5.30 0.98 3.17
N SER A 66 -5.36 1.92 2.23
CA SER A 66 -4.27 2.86 2.01
C SER A 66 -4.07 3.77 3.23
N ALA A 67 -5.17 4.22 3.86
CA ALA A 67 -5.11 4.96 5.11
C ALA A 67 -4.54 4.10 6.26
N LEU A 68 -4.97 2.84 6.38
CA LEU A 68 -4.44 1.91 7.38
C LEU A 68 -2.94 1.67 7.21
N ALA A 69 -2.45 1.54 5.98
CA ALA A 69 -1.03 1.39 5.68
C ALA A 69 -0.22 2.64 6.07
N ILE A 70 -0.76 3.85 5.80
CA ILE A 70 -0.12 5.11 6.22
C ILE A 70 -0.06 5.19 7.74
N ILE A 71 -1.13 4.82 8.45
CA ILE A 71 -1.15 4.77 9.92
C ILE A 71 -0.12 3.77 10.43
N PHE A 72 -0.03 2.58 9.81
CA PHE A 72 0.96 1.57 10.15
C PHE A 72 2.40 2.07 9.97
N ILE A 73 2.69 2.78 8.88
CA ILE A 73 3.99 3.43 8.66
C ILE A 73 4.25 4.51 9.71
N GLY A 74 3.25 5.34 10.04
CA GLY A 74 3.36 6.34 11.11
C GLY A 74 3.71 5.71 12.46
N LEU A 75 3.10 4.58 12.79
CA LEU A 75 3.45 3.80 13.98
C LEU A 75 4.88 3.27 13.94
N ILE A 76 5.34 2.72 12.81
CA ILE A 76 6.73 2.27 12.63
C ILE A 76 7.71 3.42 12.83
N LEU A 77 7.44 4.59 12.24
CA LEU A 77 8.30 5.78 12.38
C LEU A 77 8.40 6.21 13.85
N VAL A 78 7.26 6.30 14.56
CA VAL A 78 7.24 6.65 15.99
C VAL A 78 8.04 5.65 16.83
N LEU A 79 7.88 4.35 16.59
CA LEU A 79 8.63 3.31 17.30
C LEU A 79 10.12 3.31 16.97
N ALA A 80 10.48 3.64 15.72
CA ALA A 80 11.86 3.80 15.28
C ALA A 80 12.53 4.99 15.96
N PHE A 81 11.85 6.14 16.07
CA PHE A 81 12.34 7.30 16.84
C PHE A 81 12.57 6.99 18.31
N GLN A 82 11.80 6.07 18.89
CA GLN A 82 11.96 5.63 20.28
C GLN A 82 12.99 4.50 20.46
N ALA A 83 13.60 4.01 19.37
CA ALA A 83 14.47 2.82 19.36
C ALA A 83 13.81 1.58 20.00
N LYS A 84 12.47 1.48 19.90
CA LYS A 84 11.64 0.40 20.47
C LYS A 84 10.91 -0.35 19.37
N LEU A 85 11.62 -0.65 18.28
CA LEU A 85 11.04 -1.32 17.14
C LEU A 85 10.94 -2.83 17.40
N ILE A 86 9.76 -3.25 17.85
CA ILE A 86 9.46 -4.64 18.25
C ILE A 86 9.03 -5.45 17.01
N PRO A 87 9.71 -6.56 16.67
CA PRO A 87 9.42 -7.35 15.48
C PRO A 87 8.00 -7.93 15.45
N GLU A 88 7.44 -8.29 16.60
CA GLU A 88 6.15 -8.98 16.70
C GLU A 88 5.00 -8.12 16.16
N ILE A 89 4.96 -6.83 16.51
CA ILE A 89 3.94 -5.88 16.02
C ILE A 89 4.09 -5.68 14.51
N ILE A 90 5.33 -5.60 14.02
CA ILE A 90 5.62 -5.40 12.60
C ILE A 90 5.21 -6.62 11.78
N ILE A 91 5.47 -7.83 12.27
CA ILE A 91 5.06 -9.07 11.60
C ILE A 91 3.53 -9.11 11.47
N LEU A 92 2.81 -8.87 12.57
CA LEU A 92 1.35 -8.88 12.56
C LEU A 92 0.79 -7.80 11.61
N GLY A 93 1.25 -6.56 11.74
CA GLY A 93 0.79 -5.45 10.92
C GLY A 93 1.11 -5.63 9.44
N SER A 94 2.29 -6.18 9.12
CA SER A 94 2.68 -6.46 7.73
C SER A 94 1.88 -7.60 7.13
N PHE A 95 1.55 -8.63 7.91
CA PHE A 95 0.71 -9.74 7.44
C PHE A 95 -0.71 -9.29 7.15
N VAL A 96 -1.32 -8.50 8.05
CA VAL A 96 -2.66 -7.94 7.85
C VAL A 96 -2.68 -7.03 6.62
N ASN A 97 -1.71 -6.12 6.49
CA ASN A 97 -1.62 -5.26 5.31
C ASN A 97 -1.40 -6.08 4.04
N PHE A 98 -0.55 -7.11 4.05
CA PHE A 98 -0.35 -7.98 2.89
C PHE A 98 -1.68 -8.57 2.38
N VAL A 99 -2.48 -9.19 3.24
CA VAL A 99 -3.76 -9.81 2.83
C VAL A 99 -4.73 -8.78 2.29
N LEU A 100 -4.82 -7.62 2.94
CA LEU A 100 -5.71 -6.54 2.54
C LEU A 100 -5.30 -5.93 1.19
N TRP A 101 -4.01 -5.65 1.00
CA TRP A 101 -3.46 -5.13 -0.26
C TRP A 101 -3.57 -6.14 -1.40
N LEU A 102 -3.36 -7.43 -1.14
CA LEU A 102 -3.57 -8.49 -2.12
C LEU A 102 -5.04 -8.56 -2.56
N THR A 103 -5.98 -8.44 -1.61
CA THR A 103 -7.42 -8.40 -1.92
C THR A 103 -7.76 -7.20 -2.80
N GLY A 104 -7.18 -6.04 -2.49
CA GLY A 104 -7.34 -4.82 -3.29
C GLY A 104 -6.78 -4.96 -4.69
N LEU A 105 -5.59 -5.56 -4.81
CA LEU A 105 -4.93 -5.85 -6.08
C LEU A 105 -5.78 -6.76 -6.97
N ILE A 106 -6.37 -7.82 -6.39
CA ILE A 106 -7.29 -8.72 -7.10
C ILE A 106 -8.56 -7.97 -7.52
N GLY A 107 -9.16 -7.19 -6.63
CA GLY A 107 -10.35 -6.39 -6.98
C GLY A 107 -10.07 -5.40 -8.11
N THR A 108 -8.93 -4.70 -8.04
CA THR A 108 -8.49 -3.75 -9.07
C THR A 108 -8.18 -4.47 -10.38
N SER A 109 -7.56 -5.65 -10.36
CA SER A 109 -7.24 -6.40 -11.58
C SER A 109 -8.50 -6.87 -12.30
N ILE A 110 -9.54 -7.27 -11.57
CA ILE A 110 -10.84 -7.62 -12.14
C ILE A 110 -11.49 -6.40 -12.80
N GLN A 111 -11.40 -5.21 -12.20
CA GLN A 111 -11.95 -4.00 -12.82
C GLN A 111 -11.14 -3.58 -14.05
N LEU A 112 -9.81 -3.71 -13.99
CA LEU A 112 -8.91 -3.26 -15.05
C LEU A 112 -8.92 -4.19 -16.27
N TYR A 113 -8.89 -5.51 -16.05
CA TYR A 113 -8.70 -6.53 -17.07
C TYR A 113 -9.85 -7.53 -17.19
N GLY A 114 -10.85 -7.48 -16.30
CA GLY A 114 -12.00 -8.38 -16.35
C GLY A 114 -12.89 -8.13 -17.56
N SER A 115 -13.66 -9.14 -17.96
CA SER A 115 -14.48 -9.11 -19.18
C SER A 115 -15.65 -8.11 -19.15
N ILE A 116 -16.16 -7.75 -17.96
CA ILE A 116 -17.33 -6.89 -17.79
C ILE A 116 -16.94 -5.40 -17.71
N ALA A 117 -15.97 -5.07 -16.83
CA ALA A 117 -15.54 -3.68 -16.62
C ALA A 117 -14.49 -3.23 -17.65
N ASN A 118 -13.57 -4.14 -17.99
CA ASN A 118 -12.50 -4.03 -19.00
C ASN A 118 -11.97 -2.61 -19.24
N VAL A 119 -11.59 -1.91 -18.17
CA VAL A 119 -11.13 -0.52 -18.26
C VAL A 119 -9.95 -0.41 -19.21
N ASN A 120 -9.04 -1.39 -19.21
CA ASN A 120 -7.88 -1.38 -20.07
C ASN A 120 -8.26 -1.40 -21.56
N SER A 121 -9.17 -2.28 -21.99
CA SER A 121 -9.60 -2.30 -23.38
C SER A 121 -10.33 -1.01 -23.78
N ASN A 122 -11.14 -0.45 -22.87
CA ASN A 122 -11.82 0.82 -23.15
C ASN A 122 -10.82 1.96 -23.35
N CYS A 123 -9.79 2.04 -22.51
CA CYS A 123 -8.71 3.01 -22.65
C CYS A 123 -7.95 2.87 -23.98
N GLN A 124 -7.59 1.65 -24.36
CA GLN A 124 -6.89 1.35 -25.61
C GLN A 124 -7.75 1.74 -26.83
N ASN A 125 -9.02 1.33 -26.85
CA ASN A 125 -9.87 1.48 -28.03
C ASN A 125 -10.44 2.90 -28.19
N TYR A 126 -10.72 3.60 -27.08
CA TYR A 126 -11.48 4.85 -27.13
C TYR A 126 -10.69 6.10 -26.70
N VAL A 127 -9.50 5.96 -26.12
CA VAL A 127 -8.74 7.11 -25.60
C VAL A 127 -7.38 7.24 -26.26
N GLU A 128 -6.62 6.15 -26.32
CA GLU A 128 -5.24 6.17 -26.84
C GLU A 128 -5.17 6.46 -28.35
N ALA A 129 -6.19 6.07 -29.12
CA ALA A 129 -6.24 6.27 -30.58
C ALA A 129 -6.98 7.54 -31.05
N MET A 130 -7.62 8.30 -30.16
CA MET A 130 -8.44 9.48 -30.52
C MET A 130 -7.91 10.76 -29.85
N GLU A 131 -6.72 11.19 -30.26
CA GLU A 131 -6.08 12.40 -29.73
C GLU A 131 -6.81 13.68 -30.17
N PHE A 132 -7.11 14.56 -29.22
CA PHE A 132 -7.64 15.91 -29.45
C PHE A 132 -6.61 16.98 -29.04
N ARG A 133 -6.53 18.07 -29.80
CA ARG A 133 -5.58 19.18 -29.55
C ARG A 133 -6.27 20.54 -29.55
N GLY A 134 -5.65 21.52 -28.87
CA GLY A 134 -6.15 22.90 -28.78
C GLY A 134 -7.01 23.15 -27.54
N ALA A 135 -7.28 24.42 -27.22
CA ALA A 135 -8.05 24.83 -26.04
C ALA A 135 -9.57 24.67 -26.27
N SER A 136 -10.03 23.41 -26.33
CA SER A 136 -11.43 23.05 -26.55
C SER A 136 -11.95 22.11 -25.46
N ILE A 137 -13.28 22.05 -25.29
CA ILE A 137 -13.94 21.11 -24.37
C ILE A 137 -13.62 19.66 -24.75
N ASN A 138 -13.49 19.36 -26.05
CA ASN A 138 -13.15 18.02 -26.52
C ASN A 138 -11.74 17.60 -26.06
N THR A 139 -10.78 18.53 -26.13
CA THR A 139 -9.43 18.30 -25.60
C THR A 139 -9.45 18.09 -24.09
N LEU A 140 -10.23 18.88 -23.35
CA LEU A 140 -10.36 18.71 -21.90
C LEU A 140 -10.96 17.34 -21.55
N ALA A 141 -12.02 16.92 -22.24
CA ALA A 141 -12.63 15.62 -22.04
C ALA A 141 -11.65 14.48 -22.32
N TRP A 142 -10.88 14.57 -23.41
CA TRP A 142 -9.83 13.60 -23.72
C TRP A 142 -8.73 13.58 -22.65
N LEU A 143 -8.25 14.74 -22.18
CA LEU A 143 -7.27 14.85 -21.10
C LEU A 143 -7.79 14.24 -19.78
N THR A 144 -9.07 14.38 -19.48
CA THR A 144 -9.69 13.73 -18.33
C THR A 144 -9.74 12.20 -18.52
N GLN A 145 -10.12 11.72 -19.69
CA GLN A 145 -10.17 10.28 -19.97
C GLN A 145 -8.79 9.62 -19.91
N ILE A 146 -7.76 10.22 -20.52
CA ILE A 146 -6.39 9.69 -20.47
C ILE A 146 -5.84 9.73 -19.04
N ASN A 147 -6.20 10.74 -18.24
CA ASN A 147 -5.86 10.78 -16.82
C ASN A 147 -6.47 9.60 -16.06
N ILE A 148 -7.78 9.32 -16.25
CA ILE A 148 -8.46 8.18 -15.63
C ILE A 148 -7.73 6.87 -15.98
N CYS A 149 -7.41 6.66 -17.26
CA CYS A 149 -6.70 5.47 -17.74
C CYS A 149 -5.33 5.31 -17.08
N ASN A 150 -4.56 6.39 -16.99
CA ASN A 150 -3.25 6.38 -16.35
C ASN A 150 -3.36 6.14 -14.84
N CYS A 151 -4.34 6.74 -14.16
CA CYS A 151 -4.61 6.51 -12.74
C CYS A 151 -4.91 5.03 -12.44
N TRP A 152 -5.69 4.36 -13.29
CA TRP A 152 -5.93 2.91 -13.14
C TRP A 152 -4.65 2.08 -13.27
N LYS A 153 -3.83 2.34 -14.30
CA LYS A 153 -2.55 1.65 -14.50
C LYS A 153 -1.58 1.91 -13.33
N ALA A 154 -1.50 3.16 -12.87
CA ALA A 154 -0.68 3.53 -11.72
C ALA A 154 -1.15 2.85 -10.43
N ALA A 155 -2.46 2.91 -10.14
CA ALA A 155 -3.03 2.28 -8.95
C ALA A 155 -2.77 0.76 -8.93
N PHE A 156 -2.94 0.08 -10.06
CA PHE A 156 -2.60 -1.34 -10.17
C PHE A 156 -1.12 -1.62 -9.89
N SER A 157 -0.23 -0.82 -10.48
CA SER A 157 1.22 -0.96 -10.34
C SER A 157 1.68 -0.74 -8.90
N PHE A 158 1.20 0.32 -8.24
CA PHE A 158 1.54 0.60 -6.84
C PHE A 158 0.93 -0.41 -5.87
N GLN A 159 -0.25 -0.95 -6.16
CA GLN A 159 -0.81 -2.06 -5.37
C GLN A 159 0.05 -3.32 -5.45
N LEU A 160 0.54 -3.66 -6.63
CA LEU A 160 1.43 -4.80 -6.82
C LEU A 160 2.74 -4.60 -6.06
N VAL A 161 3.38 -3.43 -6.22
CA VAL A 161 4.63 -3.08 -5.52
C VAL A 161 4.44 -3.16 -4.01
N ASN A 162 3.41 -2.50 -3.46
CA ASN A 162 3.17 -2.53 -2.01
C ASN A 162 2.89 -3.95 -1.50
N THR A 163 2.13 -4.75 -2.24
CA THR A 163 1.86 -6.16 -1.86
C THR A 163 3.16 -6.95 -1.70
N VAL A 164 4.10 -6.82 -2.65
CA VAL A 164 5.42 -7.47 -2.58
C VAL A 164 6.24 -6.91 -1.40
N PHE A 165 6.19 -5.61 -1.18
CA PHE A 165 6.94 -4.98 -0.09
C PHE A 165 6.42 -5.39 1.29
N PHE A 166 5.12 -5.61 1.49
CA PHE A 166 4.62 -6.16 2.75
C PHE A 166 5.15 -7.58 3.01
N ILE A 167 5.26 -8.42 1.97
CA ILE A 167 5.92 -9.72 2.09
C ILE A 167 7.41 -9.54 2.46
N TRP A 168 8.11 -8.62 1.81
CA TRP A 168 9.51 -8.34 2.12
C TRP A 168 9.69 -7.91 3.59
N MET A 169 8.81 -7.07 4.12
CA MET A 169 8.82 -6.66 5.53
C MET A 169 8.67 -7.85 6.48
N LEU A 170 7.81 -8.82 6.15
CA LEU A 170 7.67 -10.04 6.93
C LEU A 170 9.00 -10.79 7.01
N PHE A 171 9.70 -10.96 5.89
CA PHE A 171 11.00 -11.64 5.88
C PHE A 171 12.05 -10.87 6.70
N MET A 172 12.15 -9.54 6.53
CA MET A 172 13.08 -8.73 7.32
C MET A 172 12.78 -8.83 8.82
N ALA A 173 11.52 -8.70 9.22
CA ALA A 173 11.14 -8.80 10.63
C ALA A 173 11.40 -10.20 11.22
N LEU A 174 11.24 -11.27 10.43
CA LEU A 174 11.57 -12.64 10.83
C LEU A 174 13.09 -12.86 10.97
N GLN A 175 13.92 -12.24 10.14
CA GLN A 175 15.39 -12.27 10.27
C GLN A 175 15.84 -11.54 11.54
N VAL A 176 15.33 -10.33 11.77
CA VAL A 176 15.59 -9.54 12.98
C VAL A 176 15.17 -10.30 14.25
N ARG A 177 14.02 -10.99 14.22
CA ARG A 177 13.56 -11.83 15.34
C ARG A 177 14.53 -12.98 15.64
N ARG A 178 15.10 -13.60 14.61
CA ARG A 178 16.10 -14.68 14.75
C ARG A 178 17.45 -14.16 15.23
N GLY A 179 17.78 -12.89 14.97
CA GLY A 179 19.09 -12.30 15.27
C GLY A 179 20.11 -12.55 14.17
N GLU A 180 19.63 -12.89 12.96
CA GLU A 180 20.42 -12.98 11.73
C GLU A 180 20.34 -11.59 11.07
N SER A 181 21.17 -10.64 11.51
CA SER A 181 21.28 -9.30 10.89
C SER A 181 22.59 -9.15 10.16
#